data_AF-A0A8J8ALQ0-F1
#
_entry.id   AF-A0A8J8ALQ0-F1
#
_cell.length_a   1.000
_cell.length_b   1.000
_cell.length_c   1.000
_cell.angle_alpha   90.00
_cell.angle_beta   90.00
_cell.angle_gamma   90.00
#
_symmetry.space_group_name_H-M   'P 1'
#
loop_
_entity.id
_entity.type
_entity.pdbx_description
1 polymer ?
#
loop_
_entity_poly.entity_id
_entity_poly.type
_entity_poly.pdbx_seq_one_letter_code
_entity_poly.pdbx_strand_id
1 'polypeptide(L)'
;MDELEFCIKSLSYPLGTLLEGLERRRGELVNVRRDVIILPEAPFAALCYLTGIALFDALDLVDKKRLQDDYGAIEGFRKKLLNSKLGERLRPYLESPGRYISPGDRLSIDWLEFERRAEKIRPYLEKVIEVQRTSHTREGFLERTGFLSEITADQGLLLSYLAEDEKLREMINAALGKHQPEFRTMVVRYFKALRG
;
A
#
# COMPACT_ATOMS: atom_id res chain seq x y z
N MET A 1 -11.42 1.01 -4.73
CA MET A 1 -10.33 1.26 -3.77
C MET A 1 -10.64 2.52 -2.97
N ASP A 2 -10.69 2.40 -1.64
CA ASP A 2 -10.74 3.54 -0.71
C ASP A 2 -9.32 3.94 -0.26
N GLU A 3 -9.22 4.97 0.58
CA GLU A 3 -7.94 5.45 1.11
C GLU A 3 -7.19 4.39 1.93
N LEU A 4 -7.90 3.54 2.68
CA LEU A 4 -7.27 2.52 3.53
C LEU A 4 -6.67 1.41 2.68
N GLU A 5 -7.42 0.91 1.71
CA GLU A 5 -6.93 -0.07 0.73
C GLU A 5 -5.73 0.50 -0.06
N PHE A 6 -5.81 1.76 -0.49
CA PHE A 6 -4.68 2.46 -1.14
C PHE A 6 -3.45 2.53 -0.22
N CYS A 7 -3.66 2.84 1.05
CA CYS A 7 -2.60 2.91 2.05
C CYS A 7 -1.89 1.57 2.23
N ILE A 8 -2.66 0.49 2.44
CA ILE A 8 -2.06 -0.84 2.64
C ILE A 8 -1.38 -1.30 1.35
N LYS A 9 -1.99 -1.15 0.18
CA LYS A 9 -1.36 -1.53 -1.10
C LYS A 9 -0.07 -0.75 -1.41
N SER A 10 0.03 0.49 -0.92
CA SER A 10 1.26 1.30 -1.04
C SER A 10 2.40 0.81 -0.14
N LEU A 11 2.07 0.16 0.98
CA LEU A 11 3.03 -0.45 1.91
C LEU A 11 3.39 -1.88 1.48
N SER A 12 2.38 -2.66 1.12
CA SER A 12 2.45 -4.04 0.67
C SER A 12 1.27 -4.33 -0.24
N TYR A 13 1.53 -4.47 -1.54
CA TYR A 13 0.46 -4.72 -2.50
C TYR A 13 -0.27 -6.05 -2.21
N PRO A 14 0.42 -7.19 -2.00
CA PRO A 14 -0.25 -8.45 -1.70
C PRO A 14 -1.07 -8.39 -0.41
N LEU A 15 -0.59 -7.68 0.63
CA LEU A 15 -1.37 -7.55 1.86
C LEU A 15 -2.62 -6.69 1.64
N GLY A 16 -2.51 -5.63 0.83
CA GLY A 16 -3.61 -4.74 0.53
C GLY A 16 -4.70 -5.36 -0.34
N THR A 17 -4.41 -6.42 -1.10
CA THR A 17 -5.47 -7.15 -1.84
C THR A 17 -6.43 -7.87 -0.90
N LEU A 18 -6.03 -8.20 0.33
CA LEU A 18 -6.92 -8.78 1.34
C LEU A 18 -8.05 -7.84 1.77
N LEU A 19 -7.93 -6.53 1.50
CA LEU A 19 -8.99 -5.56 1.77
C LEU A 19 -9.98 -5.42 0.60
N GLU A 20 -9.70 -6.01 -0.55
CA GLU A 20 -10.60 -5.94 -1.70
C GLU A 20 -11.93 -6.62 -1.36
N GLY A 21 -13.04 -5.93 -1.63
CA GLY A 21 -14.38 -6.48 -1.44
C GLY A 21 -14.87 -6.58 0.02
N LEU A 22 -14.02 -6.38 1.04
CA LEU A 22 -14.48 -6.43 2.43
C LEU A 22 -15.50 -5.33 2.76
N GLU A 23 -16.47 -5.58 3.63
CA GLU A 23 -17.26 -4.50 4.22
C GLU A 23 -16.44 -3.79 5.30
N ARG A 24 -16.55 -2.46 5.41
CA ARG A 24 -15.88 -1.69 6.48
C ARG A 24 -16.90 -1.40 7.58
N ARG A 25 -16.71 -1.94 8.78
CA ARG A 25 -17.59 -1.72 9.93
C ARG A 25 -16.87 -0.97 11.04
N ARG A 26 -17.63 -0.17 11.80
CA ARG A 26 -17.11 0.49 13.01
C ARG A 26 -17.14 -0.48 14.18
N GLY A 27 -16.11 -0.41 15.03
CA GLY A 27 -16.04 -1.14 16.29
C GLY A 27 -14.97 -0.55 17.21
N GLU A 28 -14.52 -1.32 18.21
CA GLU A 28 -13.54 -0.86 19.20
C GLU A 28 -12.09 -1.23 18.85
N LEU A 29 -11.90 -2.31 18.08
CA LEU A 29 -10.60 -2.89 17.74
C LEU A 29 -10.56 -3.24 16.26
N VAL A 30 -9.37 -3.24 15.67
CA VAL A 30 -9.14 -3.81 14.34
C VAL A 30 -9.34 -5.31 14.42
N ASN A 31 -10.30 -5.83 13.65
CA ASN A 31 -10.58 -7.26 13.57
C ASN A 31 -10.89 -7.61 12.11
N VAL A 32 -10.09 -8.47 11.50
CA VAL A 32 -10.27 -8.90 10.11
C VAL A 32 -11.01 -10.23 10.10
N ARG A 33 -12.10 -10.28 9.34
CA ARG A 33 -12.90 -11.48 9.12
C ARG A 33 -13.08 -11.69 7.62
N ARG A 34 -13.56 -12.88 7.25
CA ARG A 34 -13.71 -13.32 5.85
C ARG A 34 -14.29 -12.26 4.89
N ASP A 35 -15.37 -11.56 5.30
CA ASP A 35 -16.09 -10.62 4.43
C ASP A 35 -16.16 -9.20 5.01
N VAL A 36 -15.52 -8.95 6.14
CA VAL A 36 -15.63 -7.67 6.86
C VAL A 36 -14.34 -7.34 7.61
N ILE A 37 -13.99 -6.05 7.62
CA ILE A 37 -13.01 -5.49 8.53
C ILE A 37 -13.71 -4.55 9.51
N ILE A 38 -13.52 -4.83 10.80
CA ILE A 38 -13.95 -3.94 11.89
C ILE A 38 -12.80 -2.98 12.17
N LEU A 39 -13.09 -1.69 12.24
CA LEU A 39 -12.11 -0.62 12.44
C LEU A 39 -12.51 0.27 13.62
N PRO A 40 -11.55 0.63 14.49
CA PRO A 40 -11.77 1.60 15.55
C PRO A 40 -11.88 3.02 15.01
N GLU A 41 -12.39 3.93 15.83
CA GLU A 41 -12.20 5.35 15.60
C GLU A 41 -10.78 5.73 16.02
N ALA A 42 -9.90 5.94 15.05
CA ALA A 42 -8.51 6.33 15.26
C ALA A 42 -8.05 7.28 14.13
N PRO A 43 -6.98 8.06 14.33
CA PRO A 43 -6.39 8.83 13.25
C PRO A 43 -6.07 7.92 12.05
N PHE A 44 -6.35 8.36 10.83
CA PHE A 44 -6.22 7.52 9.63
C PHE A 44 -4.81 6.93 9.47
N ALA A 45 -3.76 7.67 9.80
CA ALA A 45 -2.38 7.16 9.82
C ALA A 45 -2.18 5.99 10.80
N ALA A 46 -2.85 6.03 11.96
CA ALA A 46 -2.87 4.90 12.89
C ALA A 46 -3.69 3.73 12.31
N LEU A 47 -4.83 3.99 11.66
CA LEU A 47 -5.62 2.94 11.01
C LEU A 47 -4.83 2.20 9.93
N CYS A 48 -4.06 2.91 9.10
CA CYS A 48 -3.14 2.28 8.15
C CYS A 48 -2.19 1.29 8.84
N TYR A 49 -1.51 1.72 9.89
CA TYR A 49 -0.55 0.87 10.59
C TYR A 49 -1.22 -0.32 11.28
N LEU A 50 -2.27 -0.06 12.07
CA LEU A 50 -2.99 -1.10 12.81
C LEU A 50 -3.62 -2.14 11.87
N THR A 51 -4.15 -1.71 10.73
CA THR A 51 -4.71 -2.61 9.71
C THR A 51 -3.61 -3.44 9.05
N GLY A 52 -2.46 -2.83 8.72
CA GLY A 52 -1.32 -3.57 8.18
C GLY A 52 -0.82 -4.66 9.14
N ILE A 53 -0.68 -4.34 10.43
CA ILE A 53 -0.30 -5.32 11.45
C ILE A 53 -1.36 -6.41 11.59
N ALA A 54 -2.64 -6.04 11.70
CA ALA A 54 -3.72 -7.02 11.87
C ALA A 54 -3.83 -7.99 10.69
N LEU A 55 -3.68 -7.51 9.44
CA LEU A 55 -3.65 -8.35 8.26
C LEU A 55 -2.45 -9.28 8.27
N PHE A 56 -1.26 -8.75 8.55
CA PHE A 56 -0.04 -9.55 8.58
C PHE A 56 -0.10 -10.63 9.66
N ASP A 57 -0.59 -10.30 10.86
CA ASP A 57 -0.73 -11.24 11.97
C ASP A 57 -1.74 -12.35 11.69
N ALA A 58 -2.76 -12.07 10.88
CA ALA A 58 -3.77 -13.03 10.47
C ALA A 58 -3.29 -14.02 9.39
N LEU A 59 -2.18 -13.73 8.70
CA LEU A 59 -1.61 -14.62 7.69
C LEU A 59 -1.12 -15.94 8.27
N ASP A 60 -1.15 -16.99 7.45
CA ASP A 60 -0.43 -18.21 7.76
C ASP A 60 1.11 -18.04 7.77
N LEU A 61 1.79 -19.05 8.32
CA LEU A 61 3.26 -19.00 8.48
C LEU A 61 4.01 -18.94 7.14
N VAL A 62 3.45 -19.48 6.05
CA VAL A 62 4.09 -19.46 4.73
C VAL A 62 4.01 -18.06 4.15
N ASP A 63 2.83 -17.44 4.22
CA ASP A 63 2.60 -16.08 3.72
C ASP A 63 3.36 -15.04 4.53
N LYS A 64 3.43 -15.19 5.87
CA LYS A 64 4.27 -14.34 6.73
C LYS A 64 5.74 -14.37 6.31
N LYS A 65 6.27 -15.55 6.00
CA LYS A 65 7.65 -15.69 5.53
C LYS A 65 7.88 -15.02 4.17
N ARG A 66 6.91 -15.12 3.25
CA ARG A 66 6.98 -14.48 1.93
C ARG A 66 6.93 -12.95 2.03
N LEU A 67 6.13 -12.42 2.94
CA LEU A 67 5.90 -10.99 3.14
C LEU A 67 6.76 -10.39 4.28
N GLN A 68 7.89 -11.01 4.62
CA GLN A 68 8.74 -10.53 5.72
C GLN A 68 9.35 -9.15 5.43
N ASP A 69 9.69 -8.88 4.16
CA ASP A 69 10.20 -7.57 3.75
C ASP A 69 9.10 -6.51 3.74
N ASP A 70 7.89 -6.89 3.31
CA ASP A 70 6.68 -6.06 3.40
C ASP A 70 6.34 -5.67 4.84
N TYR A 71 6.50 -6.59 5.80
CA TYR A 71 6.38 -6.27 7.22
C TYR A 71 7.43 -5.23 7.65
N GLY A 72 8.65 -5.32 7.12
CA GLY A 72 9.68 -4.30 7.28
C GLY A 72 9.24 -2.92 6.78
N ALA A 73 8.52 -2.87 5.65
CA ALA A 73 7.96 -1.62 5.12
C ALA A 73 6.86 -1.03 6.02
N ILE A 74 6.00 -1.87 6.61
CA ILE A 74 4.98 -1.47 7.59
C ILE A 74 5.64 -0.87 8.85
N GLU A 75 6.70 -1.52 9.37
CA GLU A 75 7.46 -0.97 10.49
C GLU A 75 8.26 0.29 10.11
N GLY A 76 8.73 0.39 8.87
CA GLY A 76 9.32 1.62 8.32
C GLY A 76 8.33 2.79 8.31
N PHE A 77 7.09 2.53 7.91
CA PHE A 77 6.01 3.50 7.94
C PHE A 77 5.71 3.98 9.37
N ARG A 78 5.61 3.05 10.33
CA ARG A 78 5.47 3.37 11.76
C ARG A 78 6.58 4.31 12.26
N LYS A 79 7.84 4.01 11.95
CA LYS A 79 8.98 4.87 12.32
C LYS A 79 8.87 6.26 11.71
N LYS A 80 8.50 6.35 10.42
CA LYS A 80 8.27 7.65 9.74
C LYS A 80 7.16 8.45 10.42
N LEU A 81 6.06 7.81 10.81
CA LEU A 81 4.95 8.46 11.51
C LEU A 81 5.33 8.96 12.91
N LEU A 82 6.02 8.13 13.70
CA LEU A 82 6.48 8.50 15.05
C LEU A 82 7.45 9.69 15.04
N ASN A 83 8.28 9.81 14.00
CA ASN A 83 9.21 10.92 13.83
C ASN A 83 8.58 12.15 13.13
N SER A 84 7.29 12.10 12.79
CA SER A 84 6.59 13.20 12.14
C SER A 84 5.98 14.16 13.17
N LYS A 85 5.44 15.29 12.69
CA LYS A 85 4.66 16.22 13.52
C LYS A 85 3.42 15.59 14.16
N LEU A 86 2.93 14.48 13.62
CA LEU A 86 1.79 13.73 14.17
C LEU A 86 2.21 12.71 15.24
N GLY A 87 3.52 12.51 15.45
CA GLY A 87 4.09 11.45 16.27
C GLY A 87 3.45 11.34 17.66
N GLU A 88 3.36 12.45 18.40
CA GLU A 88 2.76 12.45 19.76
C GLU A 88 1.29 12.01 19.77
N ARG A 89 0.49 12.44 18.78
CA ARG A 89 -0.91 12.02 18.65
C ARG A 89 -1.04 10.54 18.27
N LEU A 90 -0.08 10.01 17.51
CA LEU A 90 -0.10 8.64 17.01
C LEU A 90 0.54 7.63 17.98
N ARG A 91 1.41 8.11 18.88
CA ARG A 91 2.19 7.30 19.83
C ARG A 91 1.36 6.25 20.57
N PRO A 92 0.16 6.55 21.11
CA PRO A 92 -0.64 5.55 21.82
C PRO A 92 -1.02 4.33 20.97
N TYR A 93 -1.21 4.53 19.67
CA TYR A 93 -1.58 3.47 18.72
C TYR A 93 -0.36 2.72 18.19
N LEU A 94 0.74 3.44 17.94
CA LEU A 94 1.92 2.91 17.27
C LEU A 94 2.92 2.21 18.22
N GLU A 95 2.94 2.55 19.51
CA GLU A 95 3.83 1.89 20.49
C GLU A 95 3.20 0.65 21.12
N SER A 96 1.87 0.54 21.10
CA SER A 96 1.14 -0.60 21.69
C SER A 96 0.00 -1.06 20.77
N PRO A 97 0.29 -1.48 19.52
CA PRO A 97 -0.73 -1.85 18.54
C PRO A 97 -1.64 -2.99 19.00
N GLY A 98 -1.10 -3.94 19.79
CA GLY A 98 -1.88 -5.06 20.33
C GLY A 98 -3.04 -4.66 21.26
N ARG A 99 -3.09 -3.41 21.75
CA ARG A 99 -4.26 -2.89 22.49
C ARG A 99 -5.44 -2.55 21.57
N TYR A 100 -5.20 -2.42 20.27
CA TYR A 100 -6.16 -1.99 19.27
C TYR A 100 -6.44 -3.07 18.22
N ILE A 101 -5.87 -4.26 18.37
CA ILE A 101 -6.00 -5.36 17.43
C ILE A 101 -6.59 -6.56 18.18
N SER A 102 -7.60 -7.17 17.59
CA SER A 102 -8.23 -8.39 18.09
C SER A 102 -7.95 -9.54 17.11
N PRO A 103 -7.73 -10.79 17.59
CA PRO A 103 -7.54 -11.94 16.72
C PRO A 103 -8.66 -12.06 15.68
N GLY A 104 -8.28 -12.15 14.42
CA GLY A 104 -9.19 -12.30 13.28
C GLY A 104 -9.26 -13.74 12.78
N ASP A 105 -9.95 -13.90 11.65
CA ASP A 105 -9.89 -15.13 10.86
C ASP A 105 -8.47 -15.33 10.31
N ARG A 106 -8.08 -16.59 10.09
CA ARG A 106 -6.82 -16.89 9.40
C ARG A 106 -6.95 -16.55 7.92
N LEU A 107 -6.01 -15.78 7.41
CA LEU A 107 -5.98 -15.31 6.02
C LEU A 107 -4.88 -16.02 5.23
N SER A 108 -5.08 -16.06 3.91
CA SER A 108 -4.10 -16.53 2.94
C SER A 108 -4.13 -15.64 1.71
N ILE A 109 -2.97 -15.37 1.13
CA ILE A 109 -2.85 -14.63 -0.13
C ILE A 109 -3.13 -15.55 -1.31
N ASP A 110 -3.96 -15.10 -2.25
CA ASP A 110 -4.10 -15.74 -3.56
C ASP A 110 -2.89 -15.38 -4.43
N TRP A 111 -1.82 -16.17 -4.29
CA TRP A 111 -0.58 -15.98 -5.05
C TRP A 111 -0.74 -16.23 -6.54
N LEU A 112 -1.69 -17.07 -6.95
CA LEU A 112 -1.94 -17.33 -8.37
C LEU A 112 -2.55 -16.09 -9.02
N GLU A 113 -3.50 -15.46 -8.34
CA GLU A 113 -4.07 -14.20 -8.78
C GLU A 113 -3.03 -13.07 -8.77
N PHE A 114 -2.18 -12.99 -7.73
CA PHE A 114 -1.09 -12.02 -7.68
C PHE A 114 -0.16 -12.15 -8.90
N GLU A 115 0.33 -13.36 -9.20
CA GLU A 115 1.20 -13.59 -10.36
C GLU A 115 0.49 -13.24 -11.67
N ARG A 116 -0.78 -13.61 -11.84
CA ARG A 116 -1.57 -13.24 -13.01
C ARG A 116 -1.68 -11.72 -13.18
N ARG A 117 -1.83 -10.97 -12.08
CA ARG A 117 -1.82 -9.49 -12.12
C ARG A 117 -0.43 -8.97 -12.46
N ALA A 118 0.62 -9.55 -11.87
CA ALA A 118 2.01 -9.16 -12.11
C ALA A 118 2.43 -9.38 -13.56
N GLU A 119 2.08 -10.51 -14.17
CA GLU A 119 2.33 -10.81 -15.59
C GLU A 119 1.75 -9.74 -16.53
N LYS A 120 0.55 -9.22 -16.23
CA LYS A 120 -0.06 -8.14 -17.02
C LYS A 120 0.67 -6.81 -16.89
N ILE A 121 1.35 -6.57 -15.77
CA ILE A 121 2.03 -5.31 -15.46
C ILE A 121 3.52 -5.34 -15.79
N ARG A 122 4.14 -6.52 -15.86
CA ARG A 122 5.55 -6.70 -16.19
C ARG A 122 5.98 -5.99 -17.49
N PRO A 123 5.20 -5.98 -18.59
CA PRO A 123 5.55 -5.20 -19.78
C PRO A 123 5.65 -3.69 -19.54
N TYR A 124 4.85 -3.14 -18.62
CA TYR A 124 4.94 -1.73 -18.25
C TYR A 124 6.19 -1.45 -17.43
N LEU A 125 6.57 -2.36 -16.52
CA LEU A 125 7.81 -2.26 -15.75
C LEU A 125 9.04 -2.29 -16.68
N GLU A 126 9.08 -3.21 -17.64
CA GLU A 126 10.15 -3.30 -18.63
C GLU A 126 10.29 -2.00 -19.43
N LYS A 127 9.18 -1.45 -19.94
CA LYS A 127 9.17 -0.14 -20.63
C LYS A 127 9.65 0.99 -19.73
N VAL A 128 9.24 1.02 -18.46
CA VAL A 128 9.69 2.05 -17.51
C VAL A 128 11.21 1.96 -17.29
N ILE A 129 11.76 0.76 -17.12
CA ILE A 129 13.20 0.54 -16.94
C ILE A 129 13.96 0.98 -18.20
N GLU A 130 13.45 0.66 -19.39
CA GLU A 130 14.04 1.13 -20.66
C GLU A 130 14.06 2.66 -20.76
N VAL A 131 12.94 3.32 -20.43
CA VAL A 131 12.86 4.78 -20.40
C VAL A 131 13.80 5.37 -19.35
N GLN A 132 13.93 4.77 -18.17
CA GLN A 132 14.87 5.21 -17.14
C GLN A 132 16.33 5.13 -17.62
N ARG A 133 16.71 4.04 -18.32
CA ARG A 133 18.06 3.86 -18.86
C ARG A 133 18.41 4.85 -19.97
N THR A 134 17.42 5.26 -20.76
CA THR A 134 17.59 6.12 -21.93
C THR A 134 17.29 7.60 -21.67
N SER A 135 16.73 7.93 -20.50
CA SER A 135 16.44 9.31 -20.11
C SER A 135 17.57 9.89 -19.26
N HIS A 136 18.15 11.00 -19.72
CA HIS A 136 19.22 11.69 -18.97
C HIS A 136 18.69 12.69 -17.94
N THR A 137 17.39 12.98 -17.94
CA THR A 137 16.73 13.91 -17.02
C THR A 137 15.41 13.34 -16.50
N ARG A 138 14.97 13.85 -15.35
CA ARG A 138 13.67 13.53 -14.77
C ARG A 138 12.53 13.96 -15.68
N GLU A 139 12.63 15.14 -16.28
CA GLU A 139 11.64 15.69 -17.20
C GLU A 139 11.49 14.79 -18.43
N GLY A 140 12.60 14.37 -19.04
CA GLY A 140 12.58 13.45 -20.19
C GLY A 140 11.96 12.09 -19.85
N PHE A 141 12.25 11.56 -18.65
CA PHE A 141 11.59 10.35 -18.16
C PHE A 141 10.07 10.56 -18.03
N LEU A 142 9.66 11.68 -17.43
CA LEU A 142 8.25 12.01 -17.24
C LEU A 142 7.53 12.34 -18.55
N GLU A 143 8.20 12.68 -19.64
CA GLU A 143 7.55 12.86 -20.95
C GLU A 143 7.34 11.52 -21.65
N ARG A 144 8.32 10.62 -21.56
CA ARG A 144 8.32 9.32 -22.24
C ARG A 144 7.50 8.23 -21.54
N THR A 145 7.04 8.49 -20.32
CA THR A 145 6.19 7.58 -19.52
C THR A 145 4.68 7.81 -19.70
N GLY A 146 4.26 8.49 -20.78
CA GLY A 146 2.84 8.76 -21.07
C GLY A 146 1.97 7.50 -21.19
N PHE A 147 2.56 6.35 -21.56
CA PHE A 147 1.89 5.05 -21.61
C PHE A 147 1.36 4.57 -20.24
N LEU A 148 1.81 5.17 -19.12
CA LEU A 148 1.24 4.86 -17.80
C LEU A 148 -0.19 5.39 -17.62
N SER A 149 -0.70 6.19 -18.57
CA SER A 149 -2.13 6.54 -18.62
C SER A 149 -3.03 5.35 -18.99
N GLU A 150 -2.47 4.26 -19.54
CA GLU A 150 -3.21 3.07 -19.98
C GLU A 150 -3.57 2.11 -18.84
N ILE A 151 -2.98 2.28 -17.66
CA ILE A 151 -3.21 1.40 -16.50
C ILE A 151 -4.07 2.09 -15.44
N THR A 152 -4.79 1.27 -14.67
CA THR A 152 -5.60 1.74 -13.53
C THR A 152 -4.72 2.16 -12.35
N ALA A 153 -5.30 2.91 -11.40
CA ALA A 153 -4.59 3.28 -10.17
C ALA A 153 -4.11 2.06 -9.36
N ASP A 154 -4.91 0.99 -9.33
CA ASP A 154 -4.55 -0.28 -8.67
C ASP A 154 -3.33 -0.94 -9.34
N GLN A 155 -3.36 -1.05 -10.67
CA GLN A 155 -2.24 -1.55 -11.46
C GLN A 155 -0.99 -0.67 -11.31
N GLY A 156 -1.15 0.65 -11.13
CA GLY A 156 -0.07 1.57 -10.82
C GLY A 156 0.59 1.28 -9.47
N LEU A 157 -0.19 0.92 -8.45
CA LEU A 157 0.35 0.48 -7.16
C LEU A 157 1.11 -0.85 -7.30
N LEU A 158 0.59 -1.79 -8.08
CA LEU A 158 1.30 -3.05 -8.38
C LEU A 158 2.62 -2.77 -9.12
N LEU A 159 2.61 -1.88 -10.12
CA LEU A 159 3.81 -1.48 -10.85
C LEU A 159 4.87 -0.90 -9.91
N SER A 160 4.45 -0.01 -8.99
CA SER A 160 5.31 0.57 -7.94
C SER A 160 5.84 -0.51 -6.98
N TYR A 161 5.02 -1.51 -6.64
CA TYR A 161 5.40 -2.62 -5.78
C TYR A 161 6.46 -3.54 -6.42
N LEU A 162 6.30 -3.86 -7.71
CA LEU A 162 7.22 -4.71 -8.46
C LEU A 162 8.58 -4.04 -8.75
N ALA A 163 8.72 -2.75 -8.50
CA ALA A 163 9.99 -2.04 -8.65
C ALA A 163 10.97 -2.42 -7.52
N GLU A 164 12.13 -2.93 -7.91
CA GLU A 164 13.15 -3.52 -7.02
C GLU A 164 13.83 -2.48 -6.10
N ASP A 165 13.91 -1.21 -6.51
CA ASP A 165 14.58 -0.15 -5.74
C ASP A 165 13.70 1.09 -5.49
N GLU A 166 13.99 1.80 -4.40
CA GLU A 166 13.23 2.96 -3.93
C GLU A 166 13.25 4.13 -4.94
N LYS A 167 14.35 4.32 -5.66
CA LYS A 167 14.48 5.43 -6.64
C LYS A 167 13.59 5.16 -7.86
N LEU A 168 13.57 3.93 -8.39
CA LEU A 168 12.67 3.56 -9.47
C LEU A 168 11.21 3.69 -9.04
N ARG A 169 10.88 3.26 -7.81
CA ARG A 169 9.55 3.41 -7.22
C ARG A 169 9.10 4.86 -7.15
N GLU A 170 9.95 5.77 -6.70
CA GLU A 170 9.67 7.21 -6.67
C GLU A 170 9.42 7.77 -8.07
N MET A 171 10.21 7.34 -9.06
CA MET A 171 10.04 7.75 -10.45
C MET A 171 8.71 7.26 -11.03
N ILE A 172 8.35 6.00 -10.80
CA ILE A 172 7.05 5.42 -11.19
C ILE A 172 5.91 6.23 -10.58
N ASN A 173 5.94 6.48 -9.27
CA ASN A 173 4.89 7.24 -8.58
C ASN A 173 4.76 8.67 -9.11
N ALA A 174 5.88 9.32 -9.45
CA ALA A 174 5.86 10.63 -10.09
C ALA A 174 5.24 10.60 -11.49
N ALA A 175 5.55 9.58 -12.29
CA ALA A 175 4.99 9.41 -13.63
C ALA A 175 3.49 9.08 -13.58
N LEU A 176 3.07 8.18 -12.69
CA LEU A 176 1.65 7.90 -12.43
C LEU A 176 0.91 9.16 -11.98
N GLY A 177 1.49 9.95 -11.08
CA GLY A 177 0.92 11.23 -10.65
C GLY A 177 0.78 12.27 -11.77
N LYS A 178 1.61 12.20 -12.81
CA LYS A 178 1.54 13.07 -13.99
C LYS A 178 0.50 12.59 -15.01
N HIS A 179 0.48 11.28 -15.30
CA HIS A 179 -0.24 10.72 -16.45
C HIS A 179 -1.52 9.97 -16.11
N GLN A 180 -1.75 9.61 -14.85
CA GLN A 180 -2.90 8.82 -14.40
C GLN A 180 -3.75 9.68 -13.43
N PRO A 181 -4.85 10.29 -13.90
CA PRO A 181 -5.64 11.23 -13.10
C PRO A 181 -6.31 10.61 -11.86
N GLU A 182 -6.74 9.35 -11.94
CA GLU A 182 -7.38 8.65 -10.83
C GLU A 182 -6.38 8.35 -9.71
N PHE A 183 -5.17 7.90 -10.06
CA PHE A 183 -4.05 7.69 -9.16
C PHE A 183 -3.68 9.00 -8.46
N ARG A 184 -3.52 10.08 -9.24
CA ARG A 184 -3.27 11.41 -8.66
C ARG A 184 -4.36 11.82 -7.68
N THR A 185 -5.62 11.60 -8.03
CA THR A 185 -6.77 11.91 -7.16
C THR A 185 -6.73 11.08 -5.88
N MET A 186 -6.45 9.79 -5.98
CA MET A 186 -6.31 8.89 -4.82
C MET A 186 -5.14 9.28 -3.93
N VAL A 187 -3.98 9.62 -4.49
CA VAL A 187 -2.83 10.13 -3.74
C VAL A 187 -3.20 11.40 -2.97
N VAL A 188 -3.93 12.34 -3.60
CA VAL A 188 -4.39 13.56 -2.91
C VAL A 188 -5.35 13.23 -1.76
N ARG A 189 -6.32 12.33 -1.97
CA ARG A 189 -7.24 11.87 -0.91
C ARG A 189 -6.50 11.21 0.24
N TYR A 190 -5.58 10.29 -0.08
CA TYR A 190 -4.71 9.61 0.87
C TYR A 190 -3.90 10.59 1.73
N PHE A 191 -3.19 11.55 1.11
CA PHE A 191 -2.40 12.53 1.87
C PHE A 191 -3.27 13.50 2.68
N LYS A 192 -4.48 13.81 2.24
CA LYS A 192 -5.44 14.57 3.05
C LYS A 192 -5.84 13.76 4.29
N ALA A 193 -6.22 12.49 4.11
CA ALA A 193 -6.61 11.61 5.21
C ALA A 193 -5.46 11.41 6.22
N LEU A 194 -4.21 11.26 5.76
CA LEU A 194 -3.04 11.13 6.63
C LEU A 194 -2.83 12.32 7.56
N ARG A 195 -3.21 13.54 7.13
CA ARG A 195 -3.03 14.75 7.94
C ARG A 195 -4.06 14.88 9.06
N GLY A 196 -5.17 14.14 8.98
CA GLY A 196 -6.31 14.24 9.89
C GLY A 196 -7.18 15.43 9.54
#